data_AF-A0A6A6CMC5-F1
#
_entry.id   AF-A0A6A6CMC5-F1
#
_cell.length_a   1.000
_cell.length_b   1.000
_cell.length_c   1.000
_cell.angle_alpha   90.00
_cell.angle_beta   90.00
_cell.angle_gamma   90.00
#
_symmetry.space_group_name_H-M   'P 1'
#
loop_
_entity.id
_entity.type
_entity.pdbx_description
1 polymer ?
#
loop_
_entity_poly.entity_id
_entity_poly.type
_entity_poly.pdbx_seq_one_letter_code
_entity_poly.pdbx_strand_id
1 'polypeptide(L)'
;MPSITICVSVLVASLAAAQTPDGFSIKSQLPLRITLNPLRTPVVPGMLDPINETVAAPTLYVPDLTASNTTTSYTAMMIDEAVPLFHWLQIELVEASCSNKTLKPAANSSNNGIITPFVCPQPLRGQGPHGYVVLLFRQPESWSMRSKYSNIVDPKTPTGS
;
A
#
# COMPACT_ATOMS: atom_id res chain seq x y z
N MET A 1 27.33 -51.59 -19.86
CA MET A 1 27.36 -50.42 -18.94
C MET A 1 26.03 -49.70 -19.08
N PRO A 2 25.16 -49.65 -18.05
CA PRO A 2 23.89 -48.95 -18.16
C PRO A 2 24.13 -47.43 -18.09
N SER A 3 23.58 -46.69 -19.06
CA SER A 3 23.56 -45.22 -19.01
C SER A 3 22.39 -44.78 -18.13
N ILE A 4 22.71 -44.05 -17.06
CA ILE A 4 21.74 -43.43 -16.16
C ILE A 4 21.45 -42.03 -16.70
N THR A 5 20.23 -41.81 -17.21
CA THR A 5 19.76 -40.49 -17.62
C THR A 5 19.13 -39.80 -16.42
N ILE A 6 19.77 -38.73 -15.93
CA ILE A 6 19.25 -37.89 -14.86
C ILE A 6 18.38 -36.79 -15.48
N CYS A 7 17.06 -36.87 -15.29
CA CYS A 7 16.15 -35.76 -15.58
C CYS A 7 16.30 -34.70 -14.48
N VAL A 8 16.86 -33.55 -14.83
CA VAL A 8 16.89 -32.37 -13.96
C VAL A 8 15.56 -31.63 -14.09
N SER A 9 14.71 -31.74 -13.08
CA SER A 9 13.48 -30.96 -12.99
C SER A 9 13.79 -29.57 -12.45
N VAL A 10 13.65 -28.54 -13.28
CA VAL A 10 13.77 -27.13 -12.85
C VAL A 10 12.44 -26.70 -12.23
N LEU A 11 12.44 -26.51 -10.90
CA LEU A 11 11.31 -25.94 -10.18
C LEU A 11 11.27 -24.43 -10.45
N VAL A 12 10.35 -23.95 -11.30
CA VAL A 12 10.14 -22.52 -11.50
C VAL A 12 9.29 -22.00 -10.35
N ALA A 13 9.92 -21.43 -9.32
CA ALA A 13 9.19 -20.70 -8.28
C ALA A 13 8.66 -19.40 -8.90
N SER A 14 7.35 -19.33 -9.15
CA SER A 14 6.69 -18.09 -9.56
C SER A 14 6.69 -17.12 -8.38
N LEU A 15 7.62 -16.15 -8.37
CA LEU A 15 7.48 -14.98 -7.52
C LEU A 15 6.30 -14.18 -8.07
N ALA A 16 5.14 -14.22 -7.41
CA ALA A 16 4.11 -13.21 -7.60
C ALA A 16 4.68 -11.89 -7.06
N ALA A 17 5.36 -11.13 -7.91
CA ALA A 17 5.75 -9.78 -7.57
C ALA A 17 4.46 -8.96 -7.39
N ALA A 18 4.38 -8.19 -6.31
CA ALA A 18 3.37 -7.15 -6.16
C ALA A 18 3.52 -6.17 -7.34
N GLN A 19 2.76 -6.38 -8.41
CA GLN A 19 2.74 -5.49 -9.57
C GLN A 19 1.49 -4.64 -9.53
N THR A 20 1.58 -3.45 -10.11
CA THR A 20 0.44 -2.54 -10.22
C THR A 20 -0.76 -3.28 -10.82
N PRO A 21 -1.93 -3.26 -10.15
CA PRO A 21 -3.11 -4.00 -10.60
C PRO A 21 -3.51 -3.67 -12.04
N ASP A 22 -4.28 -4.55 -12.64
CA ASP A 22 -4.81 -4.33 -13.99
C ASP A 22 -5.64 -3.04 -14.07
N GLY A 23 -5.63 -2.39 -15.24
CA GLY A 23 -6.31 -1.10 -15.45
C GLY A 23 -5.51 0.15 -15.08
N PHE A 24 -4.39 0.05 -14.35
CA PHE A 24 -3.49 1.19 -14.14
C PHE A 24 -2.54 1.39 -15.32
N SER A 25 -2.55 2.59 -15.92
CA SER A 25 -1.63 2.95 -17.03
C SER A 25 -0.17 3.07 -16.59
N ILE A 26 0.07 3.37 -15.32
CA ILE A 26 1.43 3.47 -14.75
C ILE A 26 1.73 2.16 -14.05
N LYS A 27 2.64 1.36 -14.61
CA LYS A 27 3.09 0.10 -14.00
C LYS A 27 4.44 0.29 -13.32
N SER A 28 4.54 -0.11 -12.05
CA SER A 28 5.81 -0.18 -11.32
C SER A 28 6.25 -1.64 -11.21
N GLN A 29 7.55 -1.87 -11.39
CA GLN A 29 8.20 -3.15 -11.08
C GLN A 29 8.82 -3.18 -9.68
N LEU A 30 8.73 -2.06 -8.94
CA LEU A 30 9.25 -1.96 -7.58
C LEU A 30 8.27 -2.61 -6.61
N PRO A 31 8.68 -3.65 -5.86
CA PRO A 31 7.80 -4.24 -4.86
C PRO A 31 7.55 -3.24 -3.73
N LEU A 32 6.28 -3.03 -3.41
CA LEU A 32 5.87 -2.30 -2.22
C LEU A 32 5.63 -3.28 -1.09
N ARG A 33 6.44 -3.18 -0.02
CA ARG A 33 6.24 -3.95 1.20
C ARG A 33 5.33 -3.16 2.14
N ILE A 34 4.33 -3.84 2.70
CA ILE A 34 3.43 -3.29 3.72
C ILE A 34 3.20 -4.29 4.86
N THR A 35 2.87 -3.80 6.05
CA THR A 35 2.39 -4.63 7.18
C THR A 35 1.12 -4.00 7.76
N LEU A 36 0.05 -4.80 7.92
CA LEU A 36 -1.20 -4.35 8.52
C LEU A 36 -1.14 -4.34 10.06
N ASN A 37 -0.35 -5.27 10.61
CA ASN A 37 0.01 -5.32 12.02
C ASN A 37 1.54 -5.31 12.14
N PRO A 38 2.14 -4.35 12.87
CA PRO A 38 3.61 -4.23 12.97
C PRO A 38 4.28 -5.42 13.66
N LEU A 39 3.51 -6.26 14.36
CA LEU A 39 4.01 -7.47 15.03
C LEU A 39 3.92 -8.72 14.14
N ARG A 40 3.49 -8.60 12.88
CA ARG A 40 3.25 -9.72 11.97
C ARG A 40 4.05 -9.63 10.69
N THR A 41 4.00 -10.71 9.92
CA THR A 41 4.64 -10.81 8.60
C THR A 41 4.07 -9.78 7.62
N PRO A 42 4.88 -9.33 6.65
CA PRO A 42 4.37 -8.50 5.56
C PRO A 42 3.21 -9.14 4.81
N VAL A 43 2.32 -8.30 4.29
CA VAL A 43 1.21 -8.73 3.44
C VAL A 43 1.76 -9.41 2.19
N VAL A 44 1.14 -10.54 1.83
CA VAL A 44 1.39 -11.22 0.56
C VAL A 44 0.32 -10.77 -0.43
N PRO A 45 0.69 -10.15 -1.57
CA PRO A 45 -0.29 -9.66 -2.55
C PRO A 45 -1.28 -10.75 -2.99
N GLY A 46 -2.57 -10.39 -3.03
CA GLY A 46 -3.65 -11.29 -3.45
C GLY A 46 -4.08 -12.34 -2.42
N MET A 47 -3.48 -12.35 -1.23
CA MET A 47 -3.88 -13.25 -0.15
C MET A 47 -4.94 -12.62 0.75
N LEU A 48 -5.70 -13.47 1.45
CA LEU A 48 -6.69 -13.04 2.42
C LEU A 48 -6.02 -12.66 3.74
N ASP A 49 -6.27 -11.43 4.18
CA ASP A 49 -5.94 -10.96 5.52
C ASP A 49 -7.21 -10.88 6.38
N PRO A 50 -7.15 -11.26 7.67
CA PRO A 50 -8.32 -11.21 8.54
C PRO A 50 -8.62 -9.77 9.01
N ILE A 51 -9.91 -9.46 9.15
CA ILE A 51 -10.40 -8.10 9.51
C ILE A 51 -9.78 -7.55 10.80
N ASN A 52 -9.49 -8.41 11.79
CA ASN A 52 -8.89 -7.97 13.05
C ASN A 52 -7.44 -7.48 12.90
N GLU A 53 -6.77 -7.81 11.79
CA GLU A 53 -5.43 -7.31 11.46
C GLU A 53 -5.48 -6.03 10.64
N THR A 54 -6.63 -5.69 10.05
CA THR A 54 -6.82 -4.52 9.18
C THR A 54 -7.42 -3.32 9.93
N VAL A 55 -7.39 -3.33 11.27
CA VAL A 55 -8.01 -2.29 12.11
C VAL A 55 -7.24 -0.97 12.12
N ALA A 56 -5.95 -1.00 11.74
CA ALA A 56 -5.08 0.17 11.68
C ALA A 56 -4.53 0.37 10.26
N ALA A 57 -4.11 1.60 9.97
CA ALA A 57 -3.48 1.92 8.70
C ALA A 57 -2.21 1.07 8.48
N PRO A 58 -1.96 0.60 7.25
CA PRO A 58 -0.78 -0.20 6.97
C PRO A 58 0.50 0.61 7.19
N THR A 59 1.50 -0.03 7.78
CA THR A 59 2.87 0.51 7.77
C THR A 59 3.48 0.23 6.40
N LEU A 60 3.97 1.27 5.75
CA LEU A 60 4.59 1.21 4.43
C LEU A 60 6.11 1.27 4.55
N TYR A 61 6.79 0.62 3.63
CA TYR A 61 8.25 0.64 3.53
C TYR A 61 8.68 1.28 2.22
N VAL A 62 9.81 2.01 2.27
CA VAL A 62 10.49 2.55 1.09
C VAL A 62 10.90 1.37 0.19
N PRO A 63 10.55 1.39 -1.12
CA PRO A 63 10.91 0.31 -2.03
C PRO A 63 12.42 0.05 -2.06
N ASP A 64 12.82 -1.21 -2.01
CA ASP A 64 14.22 -1.58 -1.72
C ASP A 64 15.27 -1.13 -2.75
N LEU A 65 14.82 -0.74 -3.96
CA LEU A 65 15.68 -0.24 -5.03
C LEU A 65 15.88 1.28 -5.02
N THR A 66 15.21 2.01 -4.13
CA THR A 66 15.48 3.45 -3.96
C THR A 66 16.56 3.66 -2.91
N ALA A 67 17.55 4.51 -3.22
CA ALA A 67 18.51 4.95 -2.23
C ALA A 67 17.76 5.60 -1.05
N SER A 68 18.12 5.21 0.18
CA SER A 68 17.55 5.78 1.39
C SER A 68 17.76 7.30 1.38
N ASN A 69 16.66 8.03 1.53
CA ASN A 69 16.68 9.49 1.50
C ASN A 69 15.50 10.03 2.31
N THR A 70 15.82 10.63 3.46
CA THR A 70 14.84 11.24 4.37
C THR A 70 14.19 12.50 3.83
N THR A 71 14.69 13.07 2.72
CA THR A 71 14.11 14.25 2.06
C THR A 71 13.13 13.88 0.95
N THR A 72 13.07 12.61 0.54
CA THR A 72 12.11 12.18 -0.47
C THR A 72 10.74 11.98 0.18
N SER A 73 9.76 12.72 -0.31
CA SER A 73 8.38 12.63 0.15
C SER A 73 7.55 11.71 -0.75
N TYR A 74 6.55 11.07 -0.16
CA TYR A 74 5.67 10.11 -0.82
C TYR A 74 4.19 10.40 -0.54
N THR A 75 3.34 9.95 -1.44
CA THR A 75 1.89 9.88 -1.30
C THR A 75 1.46 8.43 -1.30
N ALA A 76 0.69 8.03 -0.29
CA ALA A 76 0.09 6.72 -0.18
C ALA A 76 -1.42 6.79 -0.34
N MET A 77 -2.00 5.80 -1.02
CA MET A 77 -3.45 5.62 -1.07
C MET A 77 -3.85 4.16 -0.93
N MET A 78 -5.03 3.93 -0.34
CA MET A 78 -5.67 2.62 -0.26
C MET A 78 -7.07 2.70 -0.87
N ILE A 79 -7.37 1.80 -1.79
CA ILE A 79 -8.62 1.75 -2.57
C ILE A 79 -9.26 0.38 -2.38
N ASP A 80 -10.59 0.36 -2.21
CA ASP A 80 -11.40 -0.86 -2.35
C ASP A 80 -11.75 -1.06 -3.84
N GLU A 81 -11.48 -2.23 -4.39
CA GLU A 81 -11.78 -2.53 -5.80
C GLU A 81 -13.26 -2.88 -6.03
N ALA A 82 -13.97 -3.30 -4.97
CA ALA A 82 -15.37 -3.69 -5.05
C ALA A 82 -16.33 -2.48 -4.94
N VAL A 83 -15.88 -1.39 -4.30
CA VAL A 83 -16.67 -0.16 -4.15
C VAL A 83 -15.78 1.07 -4.38
N PRO A 84 -16.26 2.15 -5.02
CA PRO A 84 -15.47 3.35 -5.29
C PRO A 84 -15.26 4.17 -4.01
N LEU A 85 -14.49 3.64 -3.06
CA LEU A 85 -14.23 4.23 -1.74
C LEU A 85 -12.72 4.32 -1.50
N PHE A 86 -12.27 5.51 -1.09
CA PHE A 86 -10.92 5.67 -0.54
C PHE A 86 -10.91 5.24 0.92
N HIS A 87 -10.15 4.19 1.22
CA HIS A 87 -9.90 3.80 2.60
C HIS A 87 -8.84 4.67 3.27
N TRP A 88 -7.94 5.28 2.49
CA TRP A 88 -6.88 6.11 3.03
C TRP A 88 -6.22 6.95 1.93
N LEU A 89 -5.91 8.21 2.25
CA LEU A 89 -5.06 9.06 1.43
C LEU A 89 -4.16 9.90 2.33
N GLN A 90 -2.85 9.68 2.20
CA GLN A 90 -1.84 10.37 2.98
C GLN A 90 -0.70 10.88 2.11
N ILE A 91 -0.33 12.13 2.30
CA ILE A 91 0.74 12.84 1.60
C ILE A 91 1.91 13.10 2.55
N GLU A 92 3.02 13.62 2.01
CA GLU A 92 4.15 14.10 2.81
C GLU A 92 4.72 13.02 3.73
N LEU A 93 4.68 11.76 3.28
CA LEU A 93 5.33 10.65 3.95
C LEU A 93 6.83 10.69 3.67
N VAL A 94 7.66 10.58 4.69
CA VAL A 94 9.12 10.53 4.57
C VAL A 94 9.66 9.27 5.24
N GLU A 95 10.86 8.87 4.83
CA GLU A 95 11.56 7.76 5.46
C GLU A 95 11.86 8.08 6.93
N ALA A 96 11.42 7.20 7.83
CA ALA A 96 11.51 7.39 9.27
C ALA A 96 12.97 7.34 9.76
N SER A 97 13.74 6.41 9.20
CA SER A 97 15.18 6.24 9.38
C SER A 97 15.74 5.38 8.24
N CYS A 98 17.03 5.56 7.92
CA CYS A 98 17.73 4.76 6.91
C CYS A 98 17.81 3.26 7.26
N SER A 99 17.61 2.90 8.53
CA SER A 99 17.74 1.53 9.03
C SER A 99 16.45 0.70 8.95
N ASN A 100 15.29 1.32 9.18
CA ASN A 100 14.00 0.62 9.19
C ASN A 100 13.26 0.77 7.85
N LYS A 101 13.62 1.79 7.04
CA LYS A 101 12.98 2.13 5.77
C LYS A 101 11.46 2.31 5.86
N THR A 102 10.89 2.49 7.05
CA THR A 102 9.45 2.72 7.21
C THR A 102 9.10 4.14 6.82
N LEU A 103 7.88 4.35 6.30
CA LEU A 103 7.36 5.67 6.00
C LEU A 103 6.54 6.21 7.18
N LYS A 104 6.72 7.49 7.48
CA LYS A 104 5.97 8.24 8.50
C LYS A 104 5.61 9.64 8.01
N PRO A 105 4.61 10.31 8.60
CA PRO A 105 4.38 11.73 8.34
C PRO A 105 5.67 12.56 8.52
N ALA A 106 5.92 13.50 7.61
CA ALA A 106 6.95 14.51 7.83
C ALA A 106 6.61 15.35 9.07
N ALA A 107 7.62 15.71 9.86
CA ALA A 107 7.42 16.43 11.13
C ALA A 107 6.70 17.78 10.97
N ASN A 108 6.84 18.43 9.81
CA ASN A 108 6.24 19.73 9.51
C ASN A 108 5.02 19.63 8.58
N SER A 109 4.48 18.43 8.39
CA SER A 109 3.29 18.24 7.55
C SER A 109 2.03 18.79 8.23
N SER A 110 1.20 19.49 7.46
CA SER A 110 -0.10 19.95 7.96
C SER A 110 -0.99 18.73 8.22
N ASN A 111 -1.61 18.65 9.41
CA ASN A 111 -2.46 17.51 9.80
C ASN A 111 -1.80 16.13 9.61
N ASN A 112 -0.48 16.03 9.84
CA ASN A 112 0.31 14.82 9.58
C ASN A 112 0.22 14.30 8.13
N GLY A 113 -0.08 15.18 7.17
CA GLY A 113 -0.28 14.84 5.77
C GLY A 113 -1.56 14.03 5.49
N ILE A 114 -2.51 13.96 6.43
CA ILE A 114 -3.75 13.20 6.25
C ILE A 114 -4.74 14.02 5.42
N ILE A 115 -5.12 13.50 4.26
CA ILE A 115 -6.17 14.07 3.40
C ILE A 115 -7.48 13.32 3.59
N THR A 116 -7.41 11.99 3.62
CA THR A 116 -8.53 11.10 3.94
C THR A 116 -8.07 10.16 5.04
N PRO A 117 -8.62 10.26 6.26
CA PRO A 117 -8.27 9.38 7.38
C PRO A 117 -8.42 7.91 7.00
N PHE A 118 -7.61 7.05 7.61
CA PHE A 118 -7.74 5.61 7.41
C PHE A 118 -9.10 5.12 7.94
N VAL A 119 -9.86 4.44 7.09
CA VAL A 119 -11.05 3.68 7.43
C VAL A 119 -10.73 2.21 7.26
N CYS A 120 -10.97 1.39 8.28
CA CYS A 120 -10.68 -0.03 8.18
C CYS A 120 -11.61 -0.72 7.16
N PRO A 121 -11.13 -1.79 6.48
CA PRO A 121 -11.99 -2.68 5.71
C PRO A 121 -13.22 -3.14 6.49
N GLN A 122 -14.42 -2.95 5.91
CA GLN A 122 -15.71 -3.35 6.49
C GLN A 122 -16.64 -3.94 5.42
N PRO A 123 -16.26 -5.02 4.72
CA PRO A 123 -17.15 -5.67 3.76
C PRO A 123 -18.42 -6.13 4.47
N LEU A 124 -19.59 -5.88 3.86
CA LEU A 124 -20.86 -6.30 4.46
C LEU A 124 -20.95 -7.83 4.49
N ARG A 125 -21.63 -8.37 5.51
CA ARG A 125 -21.85 -9.80 5.64
C ARG A 125 -22.52 -10.35 4.37
N GLY A 126 -21.88 -11.33 3.74
CA GLY A 126 -22.40 -11.96 2.51
C GLY A 126 -21.85 -11.38 1.21
N GLN A 127 -21.06 -10.30 1.22
CA GLN A 127 -20.40 -9.78 0.01
C GLN A 127 -19.14 -10.55 -0.38
N GLY A 128 -18.61 -11.39 0.51
CA GLY A 128 -17.35 -12.08 0.30
C GLY A 128 -16.13 -11.19 0.56
N PRO A 129 -14.92 -11.66 0.22
CA PRO A 129 -13.71 -10.86 0.37
C PRO A 129 -13.64 -9.74 -0.66
N HIS A 130 -13.18 -8.56 -0.25
CA HIS A 130 -12.91 -7.42 -1.12
C HIS A 130 -11.43 -7.37 -1.48
N GLY A 131 -11.13 -6.90 -2.69
CA GLY A 131 -9.77 -6.57 -3.12
C GLY A 131 -9.39 -5.17 -2.64
N TYR A 132 -8.23 -5.04 -2.02
CA TYR A 132 -7.70 -3.76 -1.58
C TYR A 132 -6.36 -3.47 -2.22
N VAL A 133 -6.23 -2.29 -2.82
CA VAL A 133 -5.04 -1.87 -3.53
C VAL A 133 -4.37 -0.75 -2.77
N VAL A 134 -3.12 -0.98 -2.37
CA VAL A 134 -2.25 0.04 -1.76
C VAL A 134 -1.26 0.53 -2.80
N LEU A 135 -1.22 1.85 -3.00
CA LEU A 135 -0.34 2.49 -3.97
C LEU A 135 0.52 3.54 -3.27
N LEU A 136 1.77 3.62 -3.70
CA LEU A 136 2.76 4.56 -3.20
C LEU A 136 3.38 5.30 -4.39
N PHE A 137 3.35 6.63 -4.33
CA PHE A 137 3.91 7.53 -5.33
C PHE A 137 4.98 8.40 -4.70
N ARG A 138 6.10 8.60 -5.39
CA ARG A 138 7.07 9.62 -5.03
C ARG A 138 6.53 11.00 -5.39
N GLN A 139 6.61 11.95 -4.47
CA GLN A 139 6.26 13.35 -4.72
C GLN A 139 7.42 14.08 -5.41
N PRO A 140 7.15 14.94 -6.41
CA PRO A 140 8.15 15.84 -6.96
C PRO A 140 8.76 16.77 -5.89
N GLU A 141 10.02 17.19 -6.05
CA GLU A 141 10.73 18.05 -5.08
C GLU A 141 10.03 19.39 -4.81
N SER A 142 9.26 19.91 -5.77
CA SER A 142 8.48 21.15 -5.64
C SER A 142 6.98 20.90 -5.50
N TRP A 143 6.59 19.71 -5.06
CA TRP A 143 5.19 19.39 -4.82
C TRP A 143 4.63 20.23 -3.67
N SER A 144 3.41 20.72 -3.84
CA SER A 144 2.64 21.35 -2.78
C SER A 144 1.16 21.01 -2.96
N MET A 145 0.47 20.74 -1.85
CA MET A 145 -0.97 20.54 -1.88
C MET A 145 -1.65 21.87 -2.18
N ARG A 146 -2.54 21.90 -3.18
CA ARG A 146 -3.41 23.05 -3.38
C ARG A 146 -4.48 23.05 -2.30
N SER A 147 -4.72 24.19 -1.66
CA SER A 147 -5.67 24.33 -0.55
C SER A 147 -7.07 23.76 -0.84
N LYS A 148 -7.56 23.87 -2.07
CA LYS A 148 -8.87 23.28 -2.46
C LYS A 148 -8.95 21.75 -2.38
N TYR A 149 -7.82 21.06 -2.26
CA TYR A 149 -7.72 19.61 -2.11
C TYR A 149 -7.19 19.21 -0.73
N SER A 150 -7.05 20.15 0.21
CA SER A 150 -6.54 19.85 1.55
C SER A 150 -7.48 18.98 2.37
N ASN A 151 -8.74 18.84 1.95
CA ASN A 151 -9.73 17.98 2.55
C ASN A 151 -10.60 17.35 1.45
N ILE A 152 -10.41 16.05 1.20
CA ILE A 152 -11.29 15.28 0.33
C ILE A 152 -12.15 14.42 1.26
N VAL A 153 -13.37 14.88 1.49
CA VAL A 153 -14.39 14.10 2.20
C VAL A 153 -15.11 13.28 1.15
N ASP A 154 -14.99 11.95 1.23
CA ASP A 154 -15.73 11.06 0.34
C ASP A 154 -17.24 11.23 0.62
N PRO A 155 -18.08 11.58 -0.38
CA PRO A 155 -19.51 11.70 -0.17
C PRO A 155 -20.12 10.30 -0.16
N LYS A 156 -20.21 9.70 1.04
CA LYS A 156 -21.28 8.82 1.56
C LYS A 156 -20.73 7.82 2.57
N THR A 157 -20.84 8.16 3.86
CA THR A 157 -21.27 7.13 4.82
C THR A 157 -22.72 6.78 4.48
N PRO A 158 -23.10 5.51 4.27
CA PRO A 158 -24.50 5.13 4.29
C PRO A 158 -25.01 5.41 5.70
N THR A 159 -25.82 6.46 5.87
CA THR A 159 -26.64 6.59 7.07
C THR A 159 -27.63 5.45 7.01
N GLY A 160 -27.41 4.40 7.82
CA GLY A 160 -28.40 3.36 8.03
C GLY A 160 -29.72 4.01 8.44
N SER A 161 -30.73 3.86 7.58
CA SER A 161 -32.13 4.11 7.88
C SER A 161 -32.70 2.98 8.72
#